data_AF-A0A060C5C7-F1
#
_entry.id   AF-A0A060C5C7-F1
#
_cell.length_a   1.000
_cell.length_b   1.000
_cell.length_c   1.000
_cell.angle_alpha   90.00
_cell.angle_beta   90.00
_cell.angle_gamma   90.00
#
_symmetry.space_group_name_H-M   'P 1'
#
loop_
_entity.id
_entity.type
_entity.pdbx_description
1 polymer ?
#
loop_
_entity_poly.entity_id
_entity_poly.type
_entity_poly.pdbx_seq_one_letter_code
_entity_poly.pdbx_strand_id
1 'polypeptide(L)'
;ANIEGQFLAAARGDDFLGVQSYSRAFFDSHGYVPTGTDARKTKNGWEFYPPALGEAIRDAHKEAPETPILVTENGIATDDDAERIEYTSGALAVDGRGYSRGY
;
A
#
# COMPACT_ATOMS: atom_id res chain seq x y z
N ALA A 1 -1.85 -14.38 10.16
CA ALA A 1 -0.83 -14.31 9.10
C ALA A 1 -1.22 -13.16 8.18
N ASN A 2 -0.26 -12.37 7.69
CA ASN A 2 -0.55 -11.43 6.60
C ASN A 2 -0.96 -12.28 5.38
N ILE A 3 -2.13 -12.01 4.80
CA ILE A 3 -2.69 -12.76 3.67
C ILE A 3 -1.77 -12.65 2.44
N GLU A 4 -1.02 -11.55 2.34
CA GLU A 4 -0.11 -11.24 1.25
C GLU A 4 1.29 -11.85 1.44
N GLY A 5 1.65 -12.24 2.67
CA GLY A 5 3.01 -12.62 3.03
C GLY A 5 3.58 -13.78 2.20
N GLN A 6 2.74 -14.73 1.78
CA GLN A 6 3.17 -15.83 0.91
C GLN A 6 3.65 -15.35 -0.47
N PHE A 7 3.03 -14.30 -1.01
CA PHE A 7 3.41 -13.74 -2.31
C PHE A 7 4.67 -12.89 -2.18
N LEU A 8 4.79 -12.13 -1.08
CA LEU A 8 6.00 -11.34 -0.80
C LEU A 8 7.22 -12.24 -0.56
N ALA A 9 7.06 -13.32 0.20
CA ALA A 9 8.15 -14.27 0.46
C ALA A 9 8.61 -15.02 -0.80
N ALA A 10 7.72 -15.20 -1.78
CA ALA A 10 8.07 -15.85 -3.04
C ALA A 10 9.05 -15.02 -3.89
N ALA A 11 9.11 -13.69 -3.70
CA ALA A 11 10.00 -12.79 -4.44
C ALA A 11 11.44 -12.73 -3.90
N ARG A 12 11.80 -13.57 -2.92
CA ARG A 12 13.17 -13.65 -2.39
C ARG A 12 14.12 -14.16 -3.47
N GLY A 13 15.13 -13.34 -3.81
CA GLY A 13 16.13 -13.68 -4.82
C GLY A 13 15.77 -13.25 -6.25
N ASP A 14 14.61 -12.61 -6.44
CA ASP A 14 14.26 -11.95 -7.70
C ASP A 14 15.07 -10.66 -7.89
N ASP A 15 15.12 -10.14 -9.12
CA ASP A 15 15.80 -8.87 -9.44
C ASP A 15 15.14 -7.67 -8.73
N PHE A 16 13.82 -7.73 -8.52
CA PHE A 16 13.05 -6.77 -7.73
C PHE A 16 11.67 -7.32 -7.33
N LEU A 17 11.07 -6.73 -6.31
CA LEU A 17 9.69 -6.96 -5.88
C LEU A 17 8.85 -5.73 -6.28
N GLY A 18 7.89 -5.94 -7.18
CA GLY A 18 6.94 -4.91 -7.61
C GLY A 18 5.82 -4.71 -6.59
N VAL A 19 5.74 -3.52 -5.99
CA VAL A 19 4.67 -3.15 -5.05
C VAL A 19 3.57 -2.38 -5.77
N GLN A 20 2.33 -2.83 -5.57
CA GLN A 20 1.11 -2.18 -6.05
C GLN A 20 0.20 -1.96 -4.85
N SER A 21 0.01 -0.72 -4.42
CA SER A 21 -0.75 -0.42 -3.20
C SER A 21 -1.59 0.84 -3.33
N TYR A 22 -2.81 0.79 -2.79
CA TYR A 22 -3.88 1.77 -3.04
C TYR A 22 -4.70 2.11 -1.79
N SER A 23 -4.97 1.13 -0.93
CA SER A 23 -5.77 1.28 0.27
C SER A 23 -5.42 0.16 1.24
N ARG A 24 -6.14 0.04 2.35
CA ARG A 24 -6.04 -1.08 3.28
C ARG A 24 -7.29 -1.94 3.25
N ALA A 25 -7.12 -3.23 3.47
CA ALA A 25 -8.22 -4.18 3.58
C ALA A 25 -8.18 -4.87 4.94
N PHE A 26 -9.35 -4.97 5.58
CA PHE A 26 -9.52 -5.68 6.84
C PHE A 26 -10.21 -7.01 6.58
N PHE A 27 -9.76 -8.03 7.29
CA PHE A 27 -10.34 -9.37 7.24
C PHE A 27 -10.57 -9.87 8.65
N ASP A 28 -11.75 -10.43 8.90
CA ASP A 28 -12.09 -11.10 10.15
C ASP A 28 -12.35 -12.60 9.90
N SER A 29 -12.88 -13.29 10.90
CA SER A 29 -13.21 -14.73 10.78
C SER A 29 -14.28 -15.05 9.73
N HIS A 30 -15.00 -14.05 9.22
CA HIS A 30 -16.04 -14.16 8.20
C HIS A 30 -15.58 -13.63 6.83
N GLY A 31 -14.34 -13.17 6.70
CA GLY A 31 -13.73 -12.75 5.45
C GLY A 31 -13.54 -11.24 5.36
N TYR A 32 -13.69 -10.69 4.15
CA TYR A 32 -13.48 -9.26 3.88
C TYR A 32 -14.47 -8.39 4.66
N VAL A 33 -13.93 -7.41 5.40
CA VAL A 33 -14.70 -6.40 6.12
C VAL A 33 -14.82 -5.16 5.23
N PRO A 34 -16.04 -4.77 4.80
CA PRO A 34 -16.23 -3.59 3.97
C PRO A 34 -15.77 -2.31 4.64
N THR A 35 -15.32 -1.35 3.85
CA THR A 35 -14.98 0.00 4.31
C THR A 35 -16.17 0.63 5.06
N GLY A 36 -15.92 1.07 6.31
CA GLY A 36 -16.92 1.69 7.18
C GLY A 36 -17.63 2.89 6.52
N THR A 37 -18.86 3.17 6.95
CA THR A 37 -19.68 4.28 6.42
C THR A 37 -19.07 5.65 6.68
N ASP A 38 -18.33 5.77 7.77
CA ASP A 38 -17.79 7.06 8.25
C ASP A 38 -16.39 7.35 7.68
N ALA A 39 -15.81 6.40 6.94
CA ALA A 39 -14.54 6.60 6.27
C ALA A 39 -14.74 7.40 4.97
N ARG A 40 -13.78 8.29 4.66
CA ARG A 40 -13.70 8.91 3.33
C ARG A 40 -13.43 7.81 2.30
N LYS A 41 -14.18 7.82 1.19
CA LYS A 41 -14.11 6.80 0.15
C LYS A 41 -13.64 7.36 -1.18
N THR A 42 -12.88 6.56 -1.91
CA THR A 42 -12.58 6.77 -3.33
C THR A 42 -13.80 6.46 -4.19
N LYS A 43 -13.76 6.80 -5.49
CA LYS A 43 -14.84 6.55 -6.45
C LYS A 43 -15.27 5.08 -6.54
N ASN A 44 -14.34 4.15 -6.34
CA ASN A 44 -14.61 2.71 -6.33
C ASN A 44 -15.01 2.15 -4.95
N GLY A 45 -15.24 3.00 -3.95
CA GLY A 45 -15.76 2.61 -2.63
C GLY A 45 -14.70 2.12 -1.63
N TRP A 46 -13.41 2.18 -1.98
CA TRP A 46 -12.31 1.87 -1.07
C TRP A 46 -12.07 3.04 -0.12
N GLU A 47 -11.40 2.77 1.00
CA GLU A 47 -10.98 3.84 1.90
C GLU A 47 -9.94 4.74 1.20
N PHE A 48 -10.13 6.06 1.29
CA PHE A 48 -9.10 7.03 0.94
C PHE A 48 -7.97 6.93 1.98
N TYR A 49 -6.94 6.14 1.67
CA TYR A 49 -5.88 5.80 2.63
C TYR A 49 -4.47 5.90 2.02
N PRO A 50 -3.92 7.12 1.85
CA PRO A 50 -2.57 7.33 1.31
C PRO A 50 -1.42 6.57 2.03
N PRO A 51 -1.46 6.33 3.36
CA PRO A 51 -0.40 5.60 4.04
C PRO A 51 -0.22 4.14 3.61
N ALA A 52 -1.17 3.55 2.89
CA ALA A 52 -1.12 2.16 2.40
C ALA A 52 0.19 1.83 1.67
N LEU A 53 0.74 2.78 0.90
CA LEU A 53 1.98 2.56 0.16
C LEU A 53 3.16 2.28 1.09
N GLY A 54 3.35 3.11 2.12
CA GLY A 54 4.47 2.94 3.04
C GLY A 54 4.33 1.71 3.95
N GLU A 55 3.11 1.27 4.23
CA GLU A 55 2.85 0.01 4.93
C GLU A 55 3.22 -1.18 4.04
N ALA A 56 2.77 -1.19 2.78
CA ALA A 56 3.11 -2.23 1.81
C ALA A 56 4.62 -2.34 1.54
N ILE A 57 5.33 -1.21 1.42
CA ILE A 57 6.80 -1.21 1.26
C ILE A 57 7.49 -1.83 2.49
N ARG A 58 7.04 -1.53 3.72
CA ARG A 58 7.62 -2.14 4.93
C ARG A 58 7.37 -3.63 5.00
N ASP A 59 6.16 -4.07 4.67
CA ASP A 59 5.83 -5.49 4.68
C ASP A 59 6.62 -6.24 3.59
N ALA A 60 6.73 -5.68 2.38
CA ALA A 60 7.58 -6.22 1.32
C ALA A 60 9.04 -6.33 1.76
N HIS A 61 9.60 -5.27 2.35
CA HIS A 61 10.99 -5.29 2.82
C HIS A 61 11.20 -6.29 3.97
N LYS A 62 10.25 -6.39 4.91
CA LYS A 62 10.33 -7.35 6.00
C LYS A 62 10.30 -8.80 5.49
N GLU A 63 9.48 -9.08 4.49
CA GLU A 63 9.32 -10.42 3.92
C GLU A 63 10.40 -10.77 2.89
N ALA A 64 11.05 -9.79 2.25
CA ALA A 64 12.12 -9.99 1.28
C ALA A 64 13.21 -8.90 1.41
N PRO A 65 14.04 -8.93 2.48
CA PRO A 65 14.93 -7.81 2.84
C PRO A 65 16.03 -7.52 1.81
N GLU A 66 16.50 -8.54 1.09
CA GLU A 66 17.56 -8.42 0.09
C GLU A 66 17.04 -8.14 -1.32
N THR A 67 15.72 -8.18 -1.54
CA THR A 67 15.11 -7.95 -2.86
C THR A 67 14.78 -6.45 -3.00
N PRO A 68 15.34 -5.74 -3.99
CA PRO A 68 15.01 -4.33 -4.22
C PRO A 68 13.50 -4.13 -4.44
N ILE A 69 12.94 -3.05 -3.91
CA ILE A 69 11.50 -2.74 -4.04
C ILE A 69 11.30 -1.68 -5.10
N LEU A 70 10.38 -1.95 -6.04
CA LEU A 70 9.93 -1.00 -7.04
C LEU A 70 8.43 -0.77 -6.89
N VAL A 71 8.00 0.48 -6.69
CA VAL A 71 6.58 0.83 -6.73
C VAL A 71 6.14 0.82 -8.19
N THR A 72 5.44 -0.23 -8.61
CA THR A 72 4.96 -0.37 -9.99
C THR A 72 3.60 0.28 -10.17
N GLU A 73 2.77 0.35 -9.13
CA GLU A 73 1.50 1.08 -9.16
C GLU A 73 1.15 1.72 -7.81
N ASN A 74 0.63 2.96 -7.88
CA ASN A 74 0.00 3.66 -6.76
C ASN A 74 -0.92 4.75 -7.30
N GLY A 75 -2.05 4.99 -6.64
CA GLY A 75 -2.98 6.06 -7.03
C GLY A 75 -4.35 5.96 -6.37
N ILE A 76 -5.31 6.68 -6.93
CA ILE A 76 -6.73 6.59 -6.53
C ILE A 76 -7.66 6.69 -7.72
N ALA A 77 -8.84 6.08 -7.56
CA ALA A 77 -9.98 6.37 -8.42
C ALA A 77 -10.74 7.60 -7.86
N THR A 78 -10.78 8.68 -8.62
CA THR A 78 -11.54 9.91 -8.31
C THR A 78 -11.89 10.66 -9.60
N ASP A 79 -12.91 11.51 -9.54
CA ASP A 79 -13.24 12.50 -10.58
C ASP A 79 -12.72 13.91 -10.22
N ASP A 80 -12.16 14.09 -9.02
CA ASP A 80 -11.61 15.35 -8.51
C ASP A 80 -10.08 15.27 -8.40
N ASP A 81 -9.40 16.05 -9.25
CA ASP A 81 -7.94 16.06 -9.33
C ASP A 81 -7.26 16.58 -8.05
N ALA A 82 -7.95 17.39 -7.25
CA ALA A 82 -7.43 17.84 -5.96
C ALA A 82 -7.27 16.67 -4.99
N GLU A 83 -8.20 15.69 -5.01
CA GLU A 83 -8.06 14.47 -4.21
C GLU A 83 -6.89 13.62 -4.66
N ARG A 84 -6.63 13.54 -5.98
CA ARG A 84 -5.48 12.82 -6.53
C ARG A 84 -4.18 13.44 -6.06
N ILE A 85 -4.07 14.77 -6.11
CA ILE A 85 -2.90 15.51 -5.62
C ILE A 85 -2.70 15.28 -4.12
N GLU A 86 -3.76 15.37 -3.33
CA GLU A 86 -3.71 15.10 -1.88
C GLU A 86 -3.21 13.68 -1.60
N TYR A 87 -3.78 12.68 -2.28
CA TYR A 87 -3.41 11.29 -2.09
C TYR A 87 -1.96 11.02 -2.48
N THR A 88 -1.54 11.42 -3.68
CA THR A 88 -0.18 11.20 -4.16
C THR A 88 0.84 11.89 -3.25
N SER A 89 0.54 13.11 -2.80
CA SER A 89 1.41 13.84 -1.86
C SER A 89 1.52 13.10 -0.52
N GLY A 90 0.40 12.56 -0.01
CA GLY A 90 0.38 11.77 1.21
C GLY A 90 1.17 10.46 1.10
N ALA A 91 1.02 9.73 0.00
CA ALA A 91 1.72 8.48 -0.26
C ALA A 91 3.25 8.69 -0.32
N LEU A 92 3.71 9.70 -1.08
CA LEU A 92 5.13 10.02 -1.22
C LEU A 92 5.76 10.55 0.08
N ALA A 93 4.99 11.27 0.90
CA ALA A 93 5.48 11.78 2.19
C ALA A 93 5.73 10.66 3.22
N VAL A 94 4.98 9.55 3.16
CA VAL A 94 5.22 8.39 4.02
C VAL A 94 6.46 7.63 3.58
N ASP A 95 6.70 7.52 2.26
CA ASP A 95 7.89 6.88 1.70
C ASP A 95 9.18 7.67 2.00
N GLY A 96 9.18 9.00 1.82
CA GLY A 96 10.34 9.85 2.14
C GLY A 96 10.76 9.81 3.61
N ARG A 97 9.85 9.46 4.53
CA ARG A 97 10.16 9.23 5.96
C ARG A 97 10.70 7.83 6.24
N GLY A 98 10.42 6.85 5.38
CA GLY A 98 11.04 5.52 5.44
C GLY A 98 12.48 5.56 4.94
N TYR A 99 12.75 6.25 3.82
CA TYR A 99 14.08 6.33 3.21
C TYR A 99 15.10 7.13 4.03
N SER A 100 14.66 8.10 4.84
CA SER A 100 15.53 8.92 5.71
C SER A 100 15.94 8.23 7.02
N ARG A 101 15.28 7.11 7.37
CA ARG A 101 15.68 6.22 8.46
C ARG A 101 16.10 4.89 7.87
N GLY A 102 17.27 4.89 7.23
CA GLY A 102 17.89 3.71 6.61
C GLY A 102 17.52 2.43 7.35
N TYR A 103 16.73 1.62 6.66
CA TYR A 103 16.58 0.20 6.95
C TYR A 103 17.86 -0.51 6.49
#